data_AF-A0A7V7VVJ7-F1
#
_entry.id   AF-A0A7V7VVJ7-F1
#
_cell.length_a   1.000
_cell.length_b   1.000
_cell.length_c   1.000
_cell.angle_alpha   90.00
_cell.angle_beta   90.00
_cell.angle_gamma   90.00
#
_symmetry.space_group_name_H-M   'P 1'
#
loop_
_entity.id
_entity.type
_entity.pdbx_description
1 polymer ?
#
loop_
_entity_poly.entity_id
_entity_poly.type
_entity_poly.pdbx_seq_one_letter_code
_entity_poly.pdbx_strand_id
1 'polypeptide(L)'
;MVSSSDIIPQPQPQPQPQPQPQPQPLTLSIEEPVRLGSATERRELVPLEKDCEDNLAVMLARRAAEELVLGDISVGSGMRPGSYLANATDLALVMETTFGFSRGRPLLFFDGLTRRELVHANHPVTKHVNERTQKSL
;
A
#
# COMPACT_ATOMS: atom_id res chain seq x y z
N MET A 1 -61.23 -5.34 -58.85
CA MET A 1 -60.51 -5.36 -57.56
C MET A 1 -59.50 -6.50 -57.61
N VAL A 2 -58.22 -6.10 -57.68
CA VAL A 2 -56.95 -6.82 -57.43
C VAL A 2 -56.99 -8.34 -57.22
N SER A 3 -56.41 -9.09 -58.16
CA SER A 3 -55.75 -10.39 -57.92
C SER A 3 -54.24 -10.15 -58.05
N SER A 4 -53.57 -10.02 -56.92
CA SER A 4 -52.12 -9.85 -56.84
C SER A 4 -51.46 -11.22 -56.77
N SER A 5 -50.75 -11.55 -57.84
CA SER A 5 -49.86 -12.70 -57.95
C SER A 5 -48.57 -12.52 -57.14
N ASP A 6 -48.12 -13.63 -56.57
CA ASP A 6 -46.72 -14.04 -56.32
C ASP A 6 -45.79 -13.14 -55.50
N ILE A 7 -45.67 -13.45 -54.21
CA ILE A 7 -44.49 -13.14 -53.39
C ILE A 7 -43.90 -14.48 -52.94
N ILE A 8 -42.75 -14.83 -53.52
CA ILE A 8 -41.94 -16.00 -53.14
C ILE A 8 -41.26 -15.67 -51.79
N PRO A 9 -41.43 -16.49 -50.73
CA PRO A 9 -40.72 -16.27 -49.48
C PRO A 9 -39.22 -16.57 -49.65
N GLN A 10 -38.38 -15.60 -49.32
CA GLN A 10 -36.93 -15.74 -49.20
C GLN A 10 -36.59 -16.78 -48.12
N PRO A 11 -35.59 -17.67 -48.33
CA PRO A 11 -35.18 -18.63 -47.31
C PRO A 11 -34.52 -17.91 -46.12
N GLN A 12 -34.98 -18.22 -44.91
CA GLN A 12 -34.38 -17.69 -43.67
C GLN A 12 -32.94 -18.21 -43.50
N PRO A 13 -31.99 -17.38 -43.04
CA PRO A 13 -30.64 -17.85 -42.72
C PRO A 13 -30.69 -18.85 -41.55
N GLN A 14 -30.12 -20.04 -41.73
CA GLN A 14 -30.02 -21.05 -40.68
C GLN A 14 -29.16 -20.54 -39.51
N PRO A 15 -29.54 -20.80 -38.25
CA PRO A 15 -28.68 -20.52 -37.10
C PRO A 15 -27.37 -21.30 -37.22
N GLN A 16 -26.23 -20.62 -37.11
CA GLN A 16 -24.93 -21.29 -37.06
C GLN A 16 -24.85 -22.19 -35.80
N PRO A 17 -24.28 -23.41 -35.88
CA PRO A 17 -24.07 -24.24 -34.70
C PRO A 17 -23.11 -23.53 -33.73
N GLN A 18 -23.55 -23.29 -32.49
CA GLN A 18 -22.66 -22.83 -31.44
C GLN A 18 -21.59 -23.91 -31.15
N PRO A 19 -20.31 -23.55 -30.93
CA PRO A 19 -19.30 -24.52 -30.51
C PRO A 19 -19.72 -25.15 -29.18
N GLN A 20 -19.93 -26.47 -29.16
CA GLN A 20 -20.20 -27.21 -27.93
C GLN A 20 -18.96 -27.17 -27.01
N PRO A 21 -19.10 -27.00 -25.68
CA PRO A 21 -17.98 -27.13 -24.76
C PRO A 21 -17.45 -28.55 -24.82
N GLN A 22 -16.19 -28.72 -25.23
CA GLN A 22 -15.53 -30.02 -25.20
C GLN A 22 -15.28 -30.43 -23.74
N PRO A 23 -15.62 -31.66 -23.31
CA PRO A 23 -15.26 -32.14 -21.97
C PRO A 23 -13.76 -32.37 -21.92
N GLN A 24 -13.06 -31.52 -21.17
CA GLN A 24 -11.64 -31.68 -20.90
C GLN A 24 -11.45 -32.89 -19.95
N PRO A 25 -10.60 -33.87 -20.29
CA PRO A 25 -10.31 -35.00 -19.43
C PRO A 25 -9.49 -34.52 -18.23
N LEU A 26 -9.86 -34.95 -17.02
CA LEU A 26 -9.09 -34.70 -15.81
C LEU A 26 -7.76 -35.46 -15.90
N THR A 27 -6.68 -34.79 -16.33
CA THR A 27 -5.33 -35.35 -16.25
C THR A 27 -4.75 -35.04 -14.88
N LEU A 28 -4.77 -36.06 -14.01
CA LEU A 28 -4.13 -36.06 -12.71
C LEU A 28 -2.62 -36.29 -12.92
N SER A 29 -1.90 -35.24 -13.33
CA SER A 29 -0.44 -35.26 -13.41
C SER A 29 0.15 -35.10 -12.02
N ILE A 30 0.49 -36.23 -11.41
CA ILE A 30 1.43 -36.31 -10.30
C ILE A 30 2.81 -36.00 -10.90
N GLU A 31 3.18 -34.73 -10.94
CA GLU A 31 4.58 -34.32 -11.00
C GLU A 31 4.87 -33.57 -9.72
N GLU A 32 5.47 -34.29 -8.78
CA GLU A 32 6.02 -33.77 -7.54
C GLU A 32 7.42 -33.23 -7.85
N PRO A 33 7.66 -31.91 -7.91
CA PRO A 33 8.94 -31.42 -7.44
C PRO A 33 8.87 -31.49 -5.92
N VAL A 34 9.74 -32.32 -5.33
CA VAL A 34 10.06 -32.34 -3.90
C VAL A 34 10.04 -30.90 -3.39
N ARG A 35 8.95 -30.55 -2.71
CA ARG A 35 8.75 -29.25 -2.09
C ARG A 35 9.59 -29.30 -0.83
N LEU A 36 10.87 -28.99 -0.97
CA LEU A 36 11.67 -28.51 0.15
C LEU A 36 10.99 -27.22 0.60
N GLY A 37 10.03 -27.35 1.51
CA GLY A 37 9.25 -26.26 2.04
C GLY A 37 10.18 -25.32 2.78
N SER A 38 10.69 -24.31 2.09
CA SER A 38 11.17 -23.10 2.75
C SER A 38 9.95 -22.50 3.43
N ALA A 39 9.86 -22.74 4.73
CA ALA A 39 8.89 -22.14 5.62
C ALA A 39 9.07 -20.63 5.60
N THR A 40 8.44 -19.95 4.65
CA THR A 40 8.09 -18.54 4.79
C THR A 40 6.88 -18.25 3.93
N GLU A 41 5.77 -18.91 4.27
CA GLU A 41 4.48 -18.24 4.14
C GLU A 41 4.60 -16.99 5.02
N ARG A 42 4.98 -15.85 4.43
CA ARG A 42 5.05 -14.57 5.14
C ARG A 42 3.61 -14.28 5.56
N ARG A 43 3.22 -14.72 6.76
CA ARG A 43 2.16 -14.03 7.49
C ARG A 43 2.56 -12.57 7.45
N GLU A 44 1.73 -11.75 6.81
CA GLU A 44 1.89 -10.31 6.85
C GLU A 44 1.74 -9.92 8.32
N LEU A 45 2.87 -9.89 9.02
CA LEU A 45 2.93 -9.52 10.42
C LEU A 45 2.54 -8.04 10.46
N VAL A 46 1.38 -7.74 11.03
CA VAL A 46 0.96 -6.37 11.27
C VAL A 46 2.00 -5.74 12.21
N PRO A 47 2.73 -4.69 11.77
CA PRO A 47 3.79 -4.08 12.58
C PRO A 47 3.24 -3.55 13.90
N LEU A 48 3.99 -3.77 14.98
CA LEU A 48 3.74 -3.19 16.30
C LEU A 48 4.36 -1.79 16.38
N GLU A 49 4.03 -1.04 17.44
CA GLU A 49 4.61 0.30 17.68
C GLU A 49 6.15 0.25 17.64
N LYS A 50 6.74 -0.79 18.24
CA LYS A 50 8.19 -0.96 18.27
C LYS A 50 8.80 -1.16 16.88
N ASP A 51 8.15 -1.90 15.99
CA ASP A 51 8.65 -2.07 14.62
C ASP A 51 8.65 -0.73 13.86
N CYS A 52 7.65 0.12 14.13
CA CYS A 52 7.62 1.47 13.59
C CYS A 52 8.70 2.38 14.21
N GLU A 53 8.95 2.28 15.53
CA GLU A 53 10.06 2.99 16.20
C GLU A 53 11.43 2.57 15.63
N ASP A 54 11.66 1.27 15.44
CA ASP A 54 12.90 0.74 14.86
C ASP A 54 13.08 1.22 13.41
N ASN A 55 11.99 1.22 12.61
CA ASN A 55 12.01 1.79 11.27
C ASN A 55 12.31 3.30 11.28
N LEU A 56 11.75 4.05 12.24
CA LEU A 56 12.02 5.47 12.39
C LEU A 56 13.51 5.71 12.67
N ALA A 57 14.11 4.91 13.55
CA ALA A 57 15.54 4.96 13.85
C ALA A 57 16.39 4.67 12.61
N VAL A 58 16.05 3.65 11.83
CA VAL A 58 16.76 3.34 10.56
C VAL A 58 16.70 4.50 9.57
N MET A 59 15.54 5.17 9.45
CA MET A 59 15.38 6.30 8.54
C MET A 59 16.20 7.52 8.98
N LEU A 60 16.28 7.75 10.28
CA LEU A 60 17.02 8.86 10.89
C LEU A 60 18.53 8.58 11.03
N ALA A 61 18.95 7.32 11.01
CA ALA A 61 20.37 6.93 11.09
C ALA A 61 21.24 7.60 10.02
N ARG A 62 20.69 7.90 8.84
CA ARG A 62 21.42 8.67 7.81
C ARG A 62 21.79 10.06 8.27
N ARG A 63 20.89 10.75 8.99
CA ARG A 63 21.18 12.08 9.53
C ARG A 63 22.30 12.00 10.56
N ALA A 64 22.24 11.02 11.46
CA ALA A 64 23.32 10.77 12.42
C ALA A 64 24.65 10.42 11.71
N ALA A 65 24.60 9.66 10.61
CA ALA A 65 25.77 9.33 9.81
C ALA A 65 26.36 10.56 9.08
N GLU A 66 25.52 11.47 8.57
CA GLU A 66 25.98 12.72 7.96
C GLU A 66 26.72 13.58 8.99
N GLU A 67 26.14 13.79 10.16
CA GLU A 67 26.79 14.53 11.25
C GLU A 67 28.14 13.89 11.64
N LEU A 68 28.20 12.55 11.69
CA LEU A 68 29.42 11.82 12.06
C LEU A 68 30.51 11.83 10.97
N VAL A 69 30.13 11.66 9.69
CA VAL A 69 31.08 11.44 8.58
C VAL A 69 31.40 12.74 7.83
N LEU A 70 30.40 13.60 7.62
CA LEU A 70 30.55 14.88 6.93
C LEU A 70 30.89 16.01 7.90
N GLY A 71 30.64 15.82 9.20
CA GLY A 71 30.83 16.85 10.22
C GLY A 71 29.71 17.89 10.29
N ASP A 72 28.66 17.74 9.47
CA ASP A 72 27.48 18.59 9.43
C ASP A 72 26.31 17.84 8.76
N ILE A 73 25.10 18.38 8.87
CA ILE A 73 23.88 17.82 8.29
C ILE A 73 23.74 18.28 6.83
N SER A 74 23.43 17.35 5.93
CA SER A 74 23.17 17.70 4.53
C SER A 74 21.71 18.08 4.29
N VAL A 75 21.50 19.08 3.42
CA VAL A 75 20.19 19.43 2.86
C VAL A 75 19.54 18.30 2.05
N GLY A 76 20.35 17.32 1.61
CA GLY A 76 19.88 16.18 0.81
C GLY A 76 18.82 15.32 1.50
N SER A 77 18.84 15.29 2.84
CA SER A 77 17.93 14.48 3.64
C SER A 77 16.46 14.94 3.62
N GLY A 78 16.18 16.19 3.24
CA GLY A 78 14.83 16.79 3.27
C GLY A 78 14.34 17.46 1.97
N MET A 79 15.11 17.39 0.87
CA MET A 79 14.89 18.26 -0.29
C MET A 79 13.70 17.87 -1.19
N ARG A 80 13.18 16.64 -1.07
CA ARG A 80 12.12 16.12 -1.94
C ARG A 80 11.13 15.25 -1.18
N PRO A 81 9.87 15.14 -1.64
CA PRO A 81 8.97 14.07 -1.23
C PRO A 81 9.66 12.71 -1.38
N GLY A 82 9.42 11.79 -0.46
CA GLY A 82 10.09 10.49 -0.48
C GLY A 82 11.51 10.47 0.11
N SER A 83 12.07 11.63 0.47
CA SER A 83 13.34 11.70 1.21
C SER A 83 13.22 11.06 2.58
N TYR A 84 14.34 10.69 3.19
CA TYR A 84 14.32 9.96 4.46
C TYR A 84 13.72 10.78 5.60
N LEU A 85 13.98 12.09 5.65
CA LEU A 85 13.34 12.96 6.63
C LEU A 85 11.84 13.13 6.34
N ALA A 86 11.44 13.22 5.07
CA ALA A 86 10.03 13.29 4.70
C ALA A 86 9.28 12.00 5.09
N ASN A 87 9.85 10.83 4.80
CA ASN A 87 9.25 9.55 5.12
C ASN A 87 9.25 9.32 6.65
N ALA A 88 10.28 9.73 7.38
CA ALA A 88 10.32 9.62 8.84
C ALA A 88 9.24 10.49 9.48
N THR A 89 9.07 11.71 8.96
CA THR A 89 8.00 12.62 9.41
C THR A 89 6.63 12.05 9.10
N ASP A 90 6.42 11.49 7.91
CA ASP A 90 5.15 10.87 7.54
C ASP A 90 4.84 9.66 8.43
N LEU A 91 5.81 8.76 8.66
CA LEU A 91 5.67 7.59 9.54
C LEU A 91 5.31 8.02 10.98
N ALA A 92 6.05 8.97 11.55
CA ALA A 92 5.76 9.48 12.89
C ALA A 92 4.37 10.11 12.97
N LEU A 93 3.92 10.78 11.92
CA LEU A 93 2.59 11.37 11.86
C LEU A 93 1.49 10.30 11.78
N VAL A 94 1.61 9.25 10.95
CA VAL A 94 0.65 8.12 10.97
C VAL A 94 0.63 7.40 12.32
N MET A 95 1.77 7.28 13.01
CA MET A 95 1.81 6.70 14.37
C MET A 95 0.97 7.53 15.36
N GLU A 96 1.08 8.85 15.31
CA GLU A 96 0.34 9.76 16.21
C GLU A 96 -1.13 9.97 15.81
N THR A 97 -1.52 9.71 14.55
CA THR A 97 -2.85 10.06 14.08
C THR A 97 -3.73 8.90 13.64
N THR A 98 -3.14 7.76 13.28
CA THR A 98 -3.84 6.73 12.51
C THR A 98 -3.68 5.35 13.14
N PHE A 99 -2.46 5.00 13.57
CA PHE A 99 -2.19 3.70 14.18
C PHE A 99 -2.61 3.59 15.65
N GLY A 100 -2.97 4.72 16.27
CA GLY A 100 -3.36 4.76 17.68
C GLY A 100 -2.19 4.68 18.65
N PHE A 101 -0.97 4.94 18.20
CA PHE A 101 0.23 4.97 19.06
C PHE A 101 0.45 6.32 19.76
N SER A 102 -0.50 7.26 19.60
CA SER A 102 -0.42 8.53 20.31
C SER A 102 -0.63 8.37 21.80
N ARG A 103 0.21 9.04 22.59
CA ARG A 103 0.08 9.06 24.06
C ARG A 103 -1.14 9.84 24.53
N GLY A 104 -1.55 10.87 23.77
CA GLY A 104 -2.64 11.77 24.17
C GLY A 104 -4.01 11.34 23.63
N ARG A 105 -4.05 10.73 22.43
CA ARG A 105 -5.29 10.40 21.71
C ARG A 105 -5.19 9.05 20.97
N PRO A 106 -4.93 7.92 21.66
CA PRO A 106 -4.68 6.63 21.01
C PRO A 106 -5.89 6.03 20.29
N LEU A 107 -7.10 6.49 20.58
CA LEU A 107 -8.35 5.92 20.03
C LEU A 107 -9.00 6.79 18.95
N LEU A 108 -8.31 7.84 18.48
CA LEU A 108 -8.78 8.66 17.36
C LEU A 108 -8.06 8.25 16.08
N PHE A 109 -8.84 8.09 15.02
CA PHE A 109 -8.34 7.85 13.68
C PHE A 109 -8.51 9.12 12.85
N PHE A 110 -7.40 9.62 12.30
CA PHE A 110 -7.41 10.68 11.31
C PHE A 110 -6.90 10.13 9.98
N ASP A 111 -7.65 10.41 8.91
CA ASP A 111 -7.27 10.06 7.56
C ASP A 111 -6.14 10.98 7.02
N GLY A 112 -5.72 10.74 5.78
CA GLY A 112 -4.65 11.52 5.16
C GLY A 112 -4.99 13.01 4.96
N LEU A 113 -6.26 13.37 4.77
CA LEU A 113 -6.69 14.77 4.58
C LEU A 113 -6.69 15.50 5.90
N THR A 114 -7.37 14.95 6.92
CA THR A 114 -7.42 15.54 8.26
C THR A 114 -6.02 15.67 8.85
N ARG A 115 -5.15 14.68 8.61
CA ARG A 115 -3.75 14.73 9.05
C ARG A 115 -2.98 15.91 8.47
N ARG A 116 -3.19 16.24 7.19
CA ARG A 116 -2.60 17.45 6.57
C ARG A 116 -3.17 18.72 7.18
N GLU A 117 -4.48 18.76 7.45
CA GLU A 117 -5.12 19.89 8.11
C GLU A 117 -4.58 20.13 9.52
N LEU A 118 -4.36 19.06 10.31
CA LEU A 118 -3.77 19.16 11.64
C LEU A 118 -2.36 19.78 11.59
N VAL A 119 -1.55 19.40 10.59
CA VAL A 119 -0.22 20.00 10.37
C VAL A 119 -0.35 21.48 10.02
N HIS A 120 -1.22 21.84 9.06
CA HIS A 120 -1.42 23.24 8.66
C HIS A 120 -1.98 24.11 9.79
N ALA A 121 -2.81 23.56 10.66
CA ALA A 121 -3.39 24.25 11.82
C ALA A 121 -2.40 24.38 12.99
N ASN A 122 -1.14 23.95 12.85
CA ASN A 122 -0.15 23.87 13.93
C ASN A 122 -0.70 23.15 15.17
N HIS A 123 -1.48 22.09 14.95
CA HIS A 123 -2.10 21.31 16.01
C HIS A 123 -1.02 20.66 16.91
N PRO A 124 -1.25 20.46 18.24
CA PRO A 124 -0.26 19.87 19.16
C PRO A 124 0.36 18.53 18.72
N VAL A 125 -0.27 17.83 17.77
CA VAL A 125 0.30 16.63 17.14
C VAL A 125 1.66 16.89 16.49
N THR A 126 1.92 18.09 15.97
CA THR A 126 3.23 18.44 15.38
C THR A 126 4.34 18.38 16.41
N LYS A 127 4.05 18.77 17.66
CA LYS A 127 4.97 18.65 18.79
C LYS A 127 5.27 17.18 19.10
N HIS A 128 4.25 16.33 19.18
CA HIS A 128 4.43 14.90 19.46
C HIS A 128 5.18 14.16 18.36
N VAL A 129 4.90 14.51 17.09
CA VAL A 129 5.67 14.01 15.95
C VAL A 129 7.14 14.37 16.11
N ASN A 130 7.44 15.64 16.41
CA ASN A 130 8.82 16.10 16.63
C ASN A 130 9.49 15.41 17.83
N GLU A 131 8.79 15.26 18.96
CA GLU A 131 9.30 14.54 20.13
C GLU A 131 9.63 13.08 19.80
N ARG A 132 8.77 12.42 19.02
CA ARG A 132 8.96 11.02 18.60
C ARG A 132 10.15 10.86 17.65
N THR A 133 10.30 11.72 16.65
CA THR A 133 11.47 11.69 15.77
C THR A 133 12.75 12.02 16.52
N GLN A 134 12.75 13.02 17.41
CA GLN A 134 13.92 13.35 18.24
C GLN A 134 14.35 12.20 19.15
N LYS A 135 13.40 11.45 19.72
CA LYS A 135 13.71 10.26 20.54
C LYS A 135 14.40 9.15 19.72
N SER A 136 14.17 9.11 18.41
CA SER A 136 14.62 8.03 17.52
C SER A 136 15.88 8.38 16.73
N LEU A 137 16.43 9.58 16.93
CA LEU A 137 17.73 10.02 16.41
C LEU A 137 18.82 9.69 17.43
#